data_AF-A0A1M3BSC0-F1
#
_entry.id   AF-A0A1M3BSC0-F1
#
_cell.length_a   1.000
_cell.length_b   1.000
_cell.length_c   1.000
_cell.angle_alpha   90.00
_cell.angle_beta   90.00
_cell.angle_gamma   90.00
#
_symmetry.space_group_name_H-M   'P 1'
#
loop_
_entity.id
_entity.type
_entity.pdbx_description
1 polymer ?
#
loop_
_entity_poly.entity_id
_entity_poly.type
_entity_poly.pdbx_seq_one_letter_code
_entity_poly.pdbx_strand_id
1 'polypeptide(L)'
;MKKALTILFLSLSAILILDSLNAVHALMMFLLAGVIPGTNIAISGDRMLEFFTLLIGFTLSRITTHLIRLRTQQGEANSVPRRRVRVSNARA
;
A
#
# COMPACT_ATOMS: atom_id res chain seq x y z
N MET A 1 -12.54 17.99 4.96
CA MET A 1 -11.63 18.73 4.06
C MET A 1 -10.15 18.37 4.24
N LYS A 2 -9.60 18.34 5.47
CA LYS A 2 -8.19 17.98 5.71
C LYS A 2 -7.74 16.65 5.09
N LYS A 3 -8.59 15.60 5.17
CA LYS A 3 -8.33 14.28 4.58
C LYS A 3 -8.18 14.30 3.05
N ALA A 4 -8.94 15.14 2.36
CA ALA A 4 -8.89 15.26 0.90
C ALA A 4 -7.57 15.87 0.44
N LEU A 5 -7.10 16.91 1.15
CA LEU A 5 -5.77 17.49 0.92
C LEU A 5 -4.65 16.47 1.16
N THR A 6 -4.72 15.67 2.22
CA THR A 6 -3.73 14.61 2.47
C THR A 6 -3.71 13.56 1.37
N ILE A 7 -4.88 13.12 0.88
CA ILE A 7 -4.98 12.16 -0.22
C ILE A 7 -4.43 12.78 -1.52
N LEU A 8 -4.71 14.05 -1.77
CA LEU A 8 -4.22 14.78 -2.94
C LEU A 8 -2.68 14.87 -2.93
N PHE A 9 -2.08 15.29 -1.82
CA PHE A 9 -0.61 15.37 -1.71
C PHE A 9 0.05 13.99 -1.77
N LEU A 10 -0.55 12.98 -1.16
CA LEU A 10 -0.04 11.61 -1.19
C LEU A 10 -0.06 11.05 -2.63
N SER A 11 -1.15 11.27 -3.37
CA SER A 11 -1.28 10.82 -4.76
C SER A 11 -0.33 11.57 -5.70
N LEU A 12 -0.21 12.90 -5.58
CA LEU A 12 0.78 13.66 -6.37
C LEU A 12 2.22 13.21 -6.07
N SER A 13 2.57 12.98 -4.80
CA SER A 13 3.90 12.49 -4.44
C SER A 13 4.17 11.11 -5.02
N ALA A 14 3.20 10.20 -4.98
CA ALA A 14 3.32 8.88 -5.58
C ALA A 14 3.52 8.95 -7.10
N ILE A 15 2.78 9.83 -7.79
CA ILE A 15 2.91 10.05 -9.24
C ILE A 15 4.30 10.61 -9.57
N LEU A 16 4.79 11.61 -8.84
CA LEU A 16 6.13 12.17 -9.04
C LEU A 16 7.24 11.14 -8.84
N ILE A 17 7.10 10.25 -7.86
CA ILE A 17 8.07 9.17 -7.63
C ILE A 17 8.01 8.15 -8.77
N LEU A 18 6.81 7.78 -9.23
CA LEU A 18 6.64 6.87 -10.38
C LEU A 18 7.25 7.44 -11.66
N ASP A 19 7.07 8.74 -11.89
CA ASP A 19 7.60 9.46 -13.03
C ASP A 19 9.14 9.57 -12.95
N SER A 20 9.67 9.91 -11.77
CA SER A 20 11.12 9.99 -11.54
C SER A 20 11.84 8.65 -11.72
N LEU A 21 11.18 7.52 -11.46
CA LEU A 21 11.75 6.18 -11.67
C LEU A 21 11.56 5.69 -13.10
N ASN A 22 10.95 6.50 -13.96
CA ASN A 22 10.48 6.11 -15.29
C ASN A 22 9.72 4.78 -15.25
N ALA A 23 8.96 4.57 -14.17
CA ALA A 23 8.39 3.27 -13.82
C ALA A 23 7.41 2.79 -14.88
N VAL A 24 6.69 3.71 -15.53
CA VAL A 24 5.77 3.41 -16.63
C VAL A 24 6.53 2.90 -17.86
N HIS A 25 7.62 3.55 -18.25
CA HIS A 25 8.44 3.09 -19.37
C HIS A 25 9.14 1.77 -19.07
N ALA A 26 9.63 1.61 -17.85
CA ALA A 26 10.23 0.37 -17.36
C ALA A 26 9.21 -0.79 -17.36
N LEU A 27 7.98 -0.51 -16.93
CA LEU A 27 6.87 -1.46 -16.95
C LEU A 27 6.48 -1.82 -18.39
N MET A 28 6.42 -0.84 -19.30
CA MET A 28 6.11 -1.06 -20.71
C MET A 28 7.21 -1.85 -21.44
N MET A 29 8.49 -1.56 -21.18
CA MET A 29 9.60 -2.37 -21.70
C MET A 29 9.56 -3.79 -21.16
N PHE A 30 9.23 -3.95 -19.88
CA PHE A 30 9.07 -5.26 -19.29
C PHE A 30 7.90 -6.03 -19.94
N LEU A 31 6.71 -5.42 -20.07
CA LEU A 31 5.51 -6.07 -20.60
C LEU A 31 5.51 -6.31 -22.13
N LEU A 32 6.07 -5.39 -22.92
CA LEU A 32 6.03 -5.47 -24.39
C LEU A 32 7.28 -6.14 -24.97
N ALA A 33 8.45 -5.86 -24.42
CA ALA A 33 9.72 -6.37 -24.94
C ALA A 33 10.26 -7.57 -24.13
N GLY A 34 9.68 -7.87 -22.96
CA GLY A 34 10.22 -8.89 -22.05
C GLY A 34 11.60 -8.53 -21.51
N VAL A 35 12.02 -7.28 -21.63
CA VAL A 35 13.36 -6.82 -21.24
C VAL A 35 13.32 -6.27 -19.83
N ILE A 36 14.26 -6.70 -18.98
CA ILE A 36 14.41 -6.11 -17.65
C ILE A 36 14.97 -4.70 -17.81
N PRO A 37 14.25 -3.66 -17.35
CA PRO A 37 14.67 -2.26 -17.48
C PRO A 37 16.05 -2.05 -16.83
N GLY A 38 16.97 -1.41 -17.56
CA GLY A 38 18.36 -1.23 -17.14
C GLY A 38 19.31 -2.38 -17.52
N THR A 39 18.82 -3.40 -18.24
CA THR A 39 19.64 -4.49 -18.78
C THR A 39 19.32 -4.77 -20.25
N ASN A 40 20.21 -5.49 -20.95
CA ASN A 40 19.98 -6.01 -22.30
C ASN A 40 19.47 -7.46 -22.30
N ILE A 41 18.96 -7.95 -21.17
CA ILE A 41 18.51 -9.33 -21.04
C ILE A 41 17.02 -9.38 -21.34
N ALA A 42 16.67 -10.01 -22.46
CA ALA A 42 15.30 -10.37 -22.78
C ALA A 42 14.97 -11.71 -22.10
N ILE A 43 13.85 -11.74 -21.38
CA ILE A 43 13.34 -12.93 -20.71
C ILE A 43 12.26 -13.57 -21.60
N SER A 44 12.14 -14.90 -21.58
CA SER A 44 11.02 -15.58 -22.25
C SER A 44 9.67 -15.15 -21.64
N GLY A 45 8.62 -15.11 -22.48
CA GLY A 45 7.28 -14.67 -22.09
C GLY A 45 6.70 -15.44 -20.90
N ASP A 46 6.99 -16.74 -20.78
CA ASP A 46 6.52 -17.57 -19.66
C ASP A 46 7.07 -17.08 -18.32
N ARG A 47 8.36 -16.73 -18.29
CA ARG A 47 9.03 -16.21 -17.08
C ARG A 47 8.59 -14.80 -16.76
N MET A 48 8.35 -13.98 -17.77
CA MET A 48 7.80 -12.63 -17.60
C MET A 48 6.42 -12.69 -16.92
N LEU A 49 5.54 -13.58 -17.38
CA LEU A 49 4.22 -13.79 -16.78
C LEU A 49 4.35 -14.28 -15.34
N GLU A 50 5.24 -15.24 -15.08
CA GLU A 50 5.52 -15.76 -13.73
C GLU A 50 5.93 -14.64 -12.76
N PHE A 51 6.89 -13.80 -13.15
CA PHE A 51 7.33 -12.65 -12.33
C PHE A 51 6.23 -11.61 -12.14
N PHE A 52 5.45 -11.31 -13.19
CA PHE A 52 4.36 -10.36 -13.10
C PHE A 52 3.26 -10.84 -12.14
N THR A 53 2.91 -12.12 -12.20
CA THR A 53 1.90 -12.73 -11.34
C THR A 53 2.36 -12.71 -9.88
N LEU A 54 3.64 -12.99 -9.62
CA LEU A 54 4.23 -12.88 -8.28
C LEU A 54 4.19 -11.45 -7.75
N LEU A 55 4.56 -10.47 -8.58
CA LEU A 55 4.60 -9.06 -8.18
C LEU A 55 3.19 -8.53 -7.87
N ILE A 56 2.21 -8.85 -8.70
CA ILE A 56 0.80 -8.52 -8.47
C ILE A 56 0.27 -9.25 -7.24
N GLY A 57 0.51 -10.56 -7.11
CA GLY A 57 0.07 -11.33 -5.96
C GLY A 57 0.63 -10.79 -4.64
N PHE A 58 1.91 -10.43 -4.62
CA PHE A 58 2.56 -9.86 -3.45
C PHE A 58 2.00 -8.47 -3.08
N THR A 59 1.82 -7.59 -4.08
CA THR A 59 1.26 -6.24 -3.85
C THR A 59 -0.17 -6.30 -3.35
N LEU A 60 -1.04 -7.14 -3.94
CA LEU A 60 -2.41 -7.37 -3.47
C LEU A 60 -2.44 -7.99 -2.07
N SER A 61 -1.56 -8.95 -1.78
CA SER A 61 -1.45 -9.56 -0.45
C SER A 61 -1.10 -8.52 0.63
N ARG A 62 -0.14 -7.63 0.33
CA ARG A 62 0.23 -6.53 1.23
C ARG A 62 -0.91 -5.53 1.43
N ILE A 63 -1.58 -5.12 0.36
CA ILE A 63 -2.73 -4.20 0.44
C ILE A 63 -3.85 -4.83 1.28
N THR A 64 -4.19 -6.09 1.01
CA THR A 64 -5.22 -6.84 1.75
C THR A 64 -4.87 -6.93 3.24
N THR A 65 -3.63 -7.29 3.57
CA THR A 65 -3.16 -7.40 4.96
C THR A 65 -3.21 -6.05 5.68
N HIS A 66 -2.83 -4.96 5.01
CA HIS A 66 -2.94 -3.61 5.58
C HIS A 66 -4.39 -3.19 5.81
N LEU A 67 -5.29 -3.46 4.87
CA LEU A 67 -6.73 -3.21 5.01
C LEU A 67 -7.35 -3.98 6.18
N ILE A 68 -6.98 -5.26 6.34
CA ILE A 68 -7.44 -6.08 7.47
C ILE A 68 -6.96 -5.49 8.78
N ARG A 69 -5.65 -5.17 8.91
CA ARG A 69 -5.10 -4.56 10.14
C ARG A 69 -5.79 -3.25 10.51
N LEU A 70 -6.10 -2.40 9.53
CA LEU A 70 -6.82 -1.14 9.76
C LEU A 70 -8.24 -1.38 10.30
N ARG A 71 -8.92 -2.44 9.86
CA ARG A 71 -10.25 -2.81 10.37
C ARG A 71 -10.18 -3.46 11.75
N THR A 72 -9.20 -4.31 12.01
CA THR A 72 -9.06 -4.97 13.32
C THR A 72 -8.75 -3.96 14.44
N GLN A 73 -7.90 -2.95 14.18
CA GLN A 73 -7.61 -1.89 15.16
C GLN A 73 -8.82 -1.00 15.50
N GLN A 74 -9.77 -0.85 14.57
CA GLN A 74 -11.03 -0.16 14.85
C GLN A 74 -11.96 -0.97 15.77
N GLY A 75 -11.87 -2.30 15.72
CA GLY A 75 -12.60 -3.19 16.63
C GLY A 75 -12.12 -3.08 18.08
N GLU A 76 -10.80 -3.04 18.30
CA GLU A 76 -10.22 -2.97 19.65
C GLU A 76 -10.34 -1.59 20.31
N ALA A 77 -10.36 -0.51 19.53
CA ALA A 77 -10.56 0.85 20.06
C ALA A 77 -11.97 1.06 20.64
N ASN A 78 -12.96 0.27 20.19
CA ASN A 78 -14.34 0.38 20.66
C ASN A 78 -14.64 -0.52 21.88
N SER A 79 -13.75 -1.45 22.20
CA SER A 79 -13.89 -2.36 23.35
C SER A 79 -13.15 -1.89 24.61
N VAL A 80 -12.41 -0.77 24.59
CA VAL A 80 -11.89 -0.18 25.83
C VAL A 80 -13.09 0.35 26.62
N PRO A 81 -13.50 -0.31 27.72
CA PRO A 81 -14.55 0.23 28.54
C PRO A 81 -13.97 1.52 29.12
N ARG A 82 -14.63 2.66 28.89
CA ARG A 82 -14.49 3.83 29.75
C ARG A 82 -14.86 3.38 31.15
N ARG A 83 -13.89 2.80 31.88
CA ARG A 83 -13.96 2.62 33.31
C ARG A 83 -13.97 4.05 33.84
N ARG A 84 -15.17 4.61 34.00
CA ARG A 84 -15.39 5.82 34.76
C ARG A 84 -14.78 5.54 36.12
N VAL A 85 -13.57 6.05 36.33
CA VAL A 85 -13.03 6.25 37.67
C VAL A 85 -13.83 7.40 38.25
N ARG A 86 -15.10 7.11 38.61
CA ARG A 86 -15.91 7.92 39.49
C ARG A 86 -15.50 7.50 40.89
N VAL A 87 -14.38 8.04 41.36
CA VAL A 87 -14.12 8.17 42.79
C VAL A 87 -14.60 9.59 43.09
N SER A 88 -15.90 9.81 43.31
CA SER A 88 -16.48 9.79 44.66
C SER A 88 -15.55 10.55 45.61
N ASN A 89 -15.43 11.87 45.44
CA ASN A 89 -16.08 12.81 46.36
C ASN A 89 -16.93 12.12 47.43
N ALA A 90 -16.27 11.59 48.44
CA ALA A 90 -16.88 11.22 49.69
C ALA A 90 -15.82 11.35 50.79
N ARG A 91 -16.20 12.13 51.81
CA ARG A 91 -15.54 12.38 53.09
C ARG A 91 -14.51 13.51 53.06
N ALA A 92 -14.52 14.44 53.99
CA ALA A 92 -15.45 14.88 55.03
C ALA A 92 -14.84 16.17 55.57
#